data_AF-A0A1C6LNR5-F1
#
_entry.id   AF-A0A1C6LNR5-F1
#
_cell.length_a   1.000
_cell.length_b   1.000
_cell.length_c   1.000
_cell.angle_alpha   90.00
_cell.angle_beta   90.00
_cell.angle_gamma   90.00
#
_symmetry.space_group_name_H-M   'P 1'
#
loop_
_entity.id
_entity.type
_entity.pdbx_description
1 polymer ?
#
loop_
_entity_poly.entity_id
_entity_poly.type
_entity_poly.pdbx_seq_one_letter_code
_entity_poly.pdbx_strand_id
1 'polypeptide(L)'
;MIRCVLRDDPVHINIYDVWPVPAGTRLEAVIDALRALVVRHEALRTTFPHASGTAPCEQVVAGEGEFTVTVLDHAELPPDGAGYATTVARRARAGRFRLDREFPLRVFVVAQDGAPAFVAVTASHAATDGSALAVLREEWLTLLAGGTLPPVTALTPLGLAAEEAAPAGLRKSEASLRYWEQIIRTGPQAMFAEPRATGTDVRVPQLTLRSPQGAEALARVAERTGGLPSTVLLTAWCALIAHRTGQTTCVAAVPTSNRFLPRLARTVNTVSQDALLSLDVQVPSFDALLRKAWGAALNAYRHSQFDALRLWEMIGDTTYERGSHFARDIVFNDVSTLPATLASATPAPDGPEPELSWGPDQVLPTRVLTFVHRTAPVLHLGMWVDPGLFTRDEAEAFVTGLVRLLEAAGAQDVPFTDLTEVTGVRPVGRGNGWIRVDGCWVSPPDVAQALSQALGGLPVHVTVDGPDTSAPPGTADPDTAPSDTVSEDRAGRHLTAFIASDGSPPTPEKAHAALMAALPGRPGLLAPRRYVIVQGPPAEADRSDGWLRQRILMEGTGRGRGDVT
;
A
#
# COMPACT_ATOMS: atom_id res chain seq x y z
N MET A 1 -11.65 -2.86 4.39
CA MET A 1 -12.22 -1.54 4.06
C MET A 1 -13.17 -0.99 5.13
N ILE A 2 -14.10 -1.77 5.71
CA ILE A 2 -15.04 -1.28 6.75
C ILE A 2 -14.34 -0.48 7.87
N ARG A 3 -13.28 -1.03 8.47
CA ARG A 3 -12.47 -0.33 9.50
C ARG A 3 -11.95 1.02 9.03
N CYS A 4 -11.49 1.12 7.78
CA CYS A 4 -11.03 2.36 7.17
C CYS A 4 -12.19 3.35 6.98
N VAL A 5 -13.36 2.88 6.52
CA VAL A 5 -14.57 3.72 6.39
C VAL A 5 -15.05 4.27 7.73
N LEU A 6 -14.80 3.59 8.85
CA LEU A 6 -15.14 4.06 10.19
C LEU A 6 -14.12 5.07 10.75
N ARG A 7 -12.83 4.83 10.53
CA ARG A 7 -11.74 5.58 11.17
C ARG A 7 -11.20 6.73 10.31
N ASP A 8 -10.93 6.46 9.04
CA ASP A 8 -10.13 7.34 8.20
C ASP A 8 -11.00 8.47 7.62
N ASP A 9 -10.37 9.52 7.08
CA ASP A 9 -11.10 10.59 6.40
C ASP A 9 -11.88 10.01 5.19
N PRO A 10 -13.19 10.27 5.06
CA PRO A 10 -14.00 9.76 3.96
C PRO A 10 -13.47 10.17 2.58
N VAL A 11 -12.77 11.30 2.46
CA VAL A 11 -12.11 11.72 1.22
C VAL A 11 -11.08 10.68 0.78
N HIS A 12 -10.46 9.90 1.66
CA HIS A 12 -9.44 8.91 1.26
C HIS A 12 -10.00 7.51 1.01
N ILE A 13 -11.22 7.23 1.47
CA ILE A 13 -11.78 5.87 1.44
C ILE A 13 -12.98 5.74 0.52
N ASN A 14 -13.90 6.70 0.50
CA ASN A 14 -15.05 6.62 -0.39
C ASN A 14 -14.56 6.68 -1.85
N ILE A 15 -15.20 5.91 -2.71
CA ILE A 15 -14.88 5.86 -4.14
C ILE A 15 -15.96 6.59 -4.93
N TYR A 16 -15.61 7.01 -6.15
CA TYR A 16 -16.51 7.76 -7.01
C TYR A 16 -16.20 7.45 -8.48
N ASP A 17 -17.19 7.67 -9.35
CA ASP A 17 -17.09 7.52 -10.80
C ASP A 17 -18.08 8.49 -11.47
N VAL A 18 -17.89 8.73 -12.76
CA VAL A 18 -18.79 9.53 -13.61
C VAL A 18 -19.17 8.70 -14.82
N TRP A 19 -20.48 8.48 -14.97
CA TRP A 19 -21.02 7.69 -16.07
C TRP A 19 -21.64 8.61 -17.11
N PRO A 20 -21.26 8.51 -18.38
CA PRO A 20 -21.94 9.27 -19.43
C PRO A 20 -23.37 8.77 -19.62
N VAL A 21 -24.24 9.67 -20.04
CA VAL A 21 -25.60 9.37 -20.49
C VAL A 21 -25.65 9.56 -22.00
N PRO A 22 -26.08 8.56 -22.79
CA PRO A 22 -26.25 8.72 -24.23
C PRO A 22 -27.22 9.87 -24.56
N ALA A 23 -26.90 10.64 -25.60
CA ALA A 23 -27.75 11.75 -26.02
C ALA A 23 -29.17 11.27 -26.36
N GLY A 24 -30.18 12.06 -25.98
CA GLY A 24 -31.60 11.71 -26.17
C GLY A 24 -32.19 10.78 -25.10
N THR A 25 -31.41 10.31 -24.12
CA THR A 25 -31.94 9.55 -22.98
C THR A 25 -32.81 10.45 -22.11
N ARG A 26 -34.02 10.01 -21.77
CA ARG A 26 -34.92 10.72 -20.86
C ARG A 26 -34.55 10.45 -19.40
N LEU A 27 -34.84 11.38 -18.50
CA LEU A 27 -34.55 11.25 -17.06
C LEU A 27 -35.17 9.98 -16.44
N GLU A 28 -36.34 9.57 -16.88
CA GLU A 28 -37.03 8.38 -16.38
C GLU A 28 -36.28 7.11 -16.76
N ALA A 29 -35.69 7.04 -17.96
CA ALA A 29 -34.84 5.91 -18.36
C ALA A 29 -33.56 5.85 -17.51
N VAL A 30 -32.99 7.01 -17.17
CA VAL A 30 -31.88 7.12 -16.21
C VAL A 30 -32.28 6.57 -14.83
N ILE A 31 -33.44 6.96 -14.31
CA ILE A 31 -33.94 6.50 -13.01
C ILE A 31 -34.25 5.00 -13.04
N ASP A 32 -34.87 4.50 -14.10
CA ASP A 32 -35.22 3.08 -14.26
C ASP A 32 -33.96 2.21 -14.36
N ALA A 33 -32.92 2.66 -15.08
CA ALA A 33 -31.65 1.97 -15.16
C ALA A 33 -30.93 1.94 -13.79
N LEU A 34 -30.91 3.05 -13.04
CA LEU A 34 -30.37 3.09 -11.68
C LEU A 34 -31.12 2.13 -10.75
N ARG A 35 -32.46 2.11 -10.82
CA ARG A 35 -33.29 1.18 -10.06
C ARG A 35 -32.95 -0.27 -10.41
N ALA A 36 -32.81 -0.59 -11.69
CA ALA A 36 -32.46 -1.93 -12.15
C ALA A 36 -31.11 -2.40 -11.57
N LEU A 37 -30.09 -1.54 -11.56
CA LEU A 37 -28.78 -1.85 -10.96
C LEU A 37 -28.88 -2.12 -9.45
N VAL A 38 -29.59 -1.28 -8.71
CA VAL A 38 -29.77 -1.41 -7.26
C VAL A 38 -30.54 -2.68 -6.88
N VAL A 39 -31.60 -3.01 -7.63
CA VAL A 39 -32.37 -4.24 -7.40
C VAL A 39 -31.50 -5.47 -7.69
N ARG A 40 -30.77 -5.42 -8.80
CA ARG A 40 -29.92 -6.52 -9.30
C ARG A 40 -28.74 -6.84 -8.38
N HIS A 41 -28.09 -5.83 -7.81
CA HIS A 41 -26.87 -6.01 -7.00
C HIS A 41 -27.14 -5.80 -5.51
N GLU A 42 -27.21 -6.90 -4.76
CA GLU A 42 -27.45 -6.89 -3.32
C GLU A 42 -26.48 -6.01 -2.52
N ALA A 43 -25.22 -5.88 -2.97
CA ALA A 43 -24.23 -5.02 -2.33
C ALA A 43 -24.69 -3.56 -2.24
N LEU A 44 -25.42 -3.07 -3.25
CA LEU A 44 -25.94 -1.70 -3.26
C LEU A 44 -27.04 -1.48 -2.22
N ARG A 45 -27.60 -2.55 -1.64
CA ARG A 45 -28.62 -2.53 -0.57
C ARG A 45 -28.10 -3.16 0.73
N THR A 46 -26.78 -3.30 0.86
CA THR A 46 -26.16 -3.92 2.04
C THR A 46 -25.76 -2.85 3.05
N THR A 47 -26.17 -3.04 4.31
CA THR A 47 -25.71 -2.25 5.47
C THR A 47 -24.96 -3.14 6.45
N PHE A 48 -24.28 -2.50 7.41
CA PHE A 48 -23.46 -3.14 8.44
C PHE A 48 -23.88 -2.61 9.82
N PRO A 49 -24.99 -3.10 10.40
CA PRO A 49 -25.47 -2.66 11.71
C PRO A 49 -24.41 -2.85 12.80
N HIS A 50 -24.23 -1.83 13.64
CA HIS A 50 -23.32 -1.87 14.79
C HIS A 50 -23.68 -0.76 15.80
N ALA A 51 -23.25 -0.94 17.05
CA ALA A 51 -23.35 0.12 18.04
C ALA A 51 -22.33 1.22 17.75
N SER A 52 -22.63 2.46 18.15
CA SER A 52 -21.69 3.56 17.97
C SER A 52 -20.35 3.25 18.67
N GLY A 53 -19.25 3.41 17.93
CA GLY A 53 -17.90 3.13 18.44
C GLY A 53 -17.45 1.67 18.35
N THR A 54 -18.29 0.74 17.88
CA THR A 54 -17.90 -0.66 17.66
C THR A 54 -17.67 -0.96 16.18
N ALA A 55 -16.87 -1.98 15.86
CA ALA A 55 -16.83 -2.51 14.50
C ALA A 55 -18.07 -3.38 14.24
N PRO A 56 -18.62 -3.39 13.01
CA PRO A 56 -19.72 -4.28 12.67
C PRO A 56 -19.24 -5.73 12.55
N CYS A 57 -20.03 -6.63 13.11
CA CYS A 57 -19.85 -8.09 12.99
C CYS A 57 -20.95 -8.72 12.13
N GLU A 58 -21.89 -7.92 11.65
CA GLU A 58 -23.04 -8.35 10.87
C GLU A 58 -23.16 -7.52 9.60
N GLN A 59 -23.70 -8.13 8.55
CA GLN A 59 -24.10 -7.46 7.33
C GLN A 59 -25.54 -7.87 6.99
N VAL A 60 -26.34 -6.91 6.52
CA VAL A 60 -27.76 -7.11 6.22
C VAL A 60 -28.04 -6.63 4.81
N VAL A 61 -28.65 -7.49 4.00
CA VAL A 61 -29.15 -7.14 2.67
C VAL A 61 -30.63 -6.78 2.81
N ALA A 62 -30.98 -5.52 2.57
CA ALA A 62 -32.36 -5.06 2.69
C ALA A 62 -33.20 -5.53 1.50
N GLY A 63 -34.32 -6.23 1.73
CA GLY A 63 -35.22 -6.71 0.67
C GLY A 63 -35.87 -5.58 -0.16
N GLU A 64 -36.02 -4.41 0.44
CA GLU A 64 -36.57 -3.19 -0.16
C GLU A 64 -35.89 -1.94 0.43
N GLY A 65 -36.11 -0.79 -0.18
CA GLY A 65 -35.66 0.50 0.35
C GLY A 65 -35.67 1.60 -0.69
N GLU A 66 -35.25 2.80 -0.28
CA GLU A 66 -35.32 4.01 -1.09
C GLU A 66 -33.92 4.61 -1.31
N PHE A 67 -33.68 5.12 -2.52
CA PHE A 67 -32.48 5.88 -2.86
C PHE A 67 -32.89 7.27 -3.31
N THR A 68 -32.18 8.28 -2.81
CA THR A 68 -32.33 9.65 -3.31
C THR A 68 -31.44 9.84 -4.53
N VAL A 69 -32.04 10.28 -5.64
CA VAL A 69 -31.34 10.74 -6.84
C VAL A 69 -31.49 12.25 -6.90
N THR A 70 -30.37 12.98 -6.80
CA THR A 70 -30.38 14.44 -6.90
C THR A 70 -30.18 14.85 -8.35
N VAL A 71 -31.11 15.63 -8.92
CA VAL A 71 -30.97 16.16 -10.29
C VAL A 71 -30.44 17.59 -10.21
N LEU A 72 -29.27 17.80 -10.81
CA LEU A 72 -28.63 19.10 -11.00
C LEU A 72 -28.90 19.52 -12.45
N ASP A 73 -30.02 20.22 -12.64
CA ASP A 73 -30.43 20.70 -13.96
C ASP A 73 -29.94 22.13 -14.18
N HIS A 74 -29.14 22.31 -15.23
CA HIS A 74 -28.49 23.56 -15.57
C HIS A 74 -29.08 24.14 -16.86
N ALA A 75 -29.20 25.46 -16.94
CA ALA A 75 -29.55 26.11 -18.21
C ALA A 75 -28.43 25.95 -19.26
N GLU A 76 -27.17 25.93 -18.81
CA GLU A 76 -26.00 25.67 -19.65
C GLU A 76 -24.95 24.95 -18.81
N LEU A 77 -24.38 23.86 -19.33
CA LEU A 77 -23.29 23.16 -18.68
C LEU A 77 -21.94 23.82 -19.00
N PRO A 78 -20.96 23.75 -18.09
CA PRO A 78 -19.59 24.13 -18.40
C PRO A 78 -19.06 23.37 -19.63
N PRO A 79 -18.15 23.96 -20.43
CA PRO A 79 -17.57 23.30 -21.60
C PRO A 79 -17.00 21.90 -21.30
N ASP A 80 -16.43 21.73 -20.10
CA ASP A 80 -16.04 20.43 -19.55
C ASP A 80 -17.11 19.88 -18.59
N GLY A 81 -18.22 19.37 -19.16
CA GLY A 81 -19.31 18.78 -18.39
C GLY A 81 -18.88 17.54 -17.57
N ALA A 82 -17.93 16.74 -18.10
CA ALA A 82 -17.42 15.56 -17.42
C ALA A 82 -16.54 15.94 -16.21
N GLY A 83 -15.71 16.97 -16.32
CA GLY A 83 -14.94 17.54 -15.21
C GLY A 83 -15.83 18.19 -14.15
N TYR A 84 -16.93 18.83 -14.56
CA TYR A 84 -17.94 19.31 -13.62
C TYR A 84 -18.61 18.15 -12.85
N ALA A 85 -19.09 17.12 -13.54
CA ALA A 85 -19.66 15.93 -12.90
C ALA A 85 -18.64 15.23 -11.97
N THR A 86 -17.37 15.21 -12.36
CA THR A 86 -16.26 14.71 -11.52
C THR A 86 -16.13 15.53 -10.24
N THR A 87 -16.26 16.84 -10.33
CA THR A 87 -16.24 17.74 -9.17
C THR A 87 -17.42 17.48 -8.23
N VAL A 88 -18.62 17.24 -8.79
CA VAL A 88 -19.81 16.86 -8.02
C VAL A 88 -19.57 15.55 -7.26
N ALA A 89 -19.09 14.51 -7.95
CA ALA A 89 -18.80 13.21 -7.35
C ALA A 89 -17.73 13.32 -6.24
N ARG A 90 -16.65 14.08 -6.48
CA ARG A 90 -15.61 14.34 -5.47
C ARG A 90 -16.12 15.08 -4.24
N ARG A 91 -17.05 16.02 -4.40
CA ARG A 91 -17.67 16.71 -3.25
C ARG A 91 -18.53 15.75 -2.43
N ALA A 92 -19.34 14.92 -3.08
CA ALA A 92 -20.18 13.93 -2.41
C ALA A 92 -19.37 12.87 -1.64
N ARG A 93 -18.16 12.54 -2.13
CA ARG A 93 -17.18 11.65 -1.48
C ARG A 93 -16.76 12.10 -0.08
N ALA A 94 -16.75 13.41 0.19
CA ALA A 94 -16.31 13.96 1.47
C ALA A 94 -17.26 13.65 2.65
N GLY A 95 -18.50 13.22 2.39
CA GLY A 95 -19.41 12.81 3.47
C GLY A 95 -19.16 11.37 3.90
N ARG A 96 -18.99 11.10 5.19
CA ARG A 96 -18.93 9.72 5.73
C ARG A 96 -20.26 8.99 5.48
N PHE A 97 -20.20 7.72 5.06
CA PHE A 97 -21.38 6.88 4.98
C PHE A 97 -21.72 6.33 6.37
N ARG A 98 -23.00 6.36 6.75
CA ARG A 98 -23.48 5.72 7.98
C ARG A 98 -23.71 4.23 7.73
N LEU A 99 -22.66 3.43 7.86
CA LEU A 99 -22.68 2.01 7.49
C LEU A 99 -23.81 1.21 8.17
N ASP A 100 -24.27 1.63 9.35
CA ASP A 100 -25.35 1.01 10.10
C ASP A 100 -26.73 1.07 9.40
N ARG A 101 -26.96 2.07 8.55
CA ARG A 101 -28.32 2.37 8.03
C ARG A 101 -28.40 3.08 6.68
N GLU A 102 -27.30 3.61 6.16
CA GLU A 102 -27.25 4.26 4.85
C GLU A 102 -26.80 3.27 3.79
N PHE A 103 -27.55 3.17 2.68
CA PHE A 103 -27.10 2.37 1.55
C PHE A 103 -25.82 2.95 0.92
N PRO A 104 -24.93 2.11 0.39
CA PRO A 104 -23.56 2.48 0.02
C PRO A 104 -23.45 3.24 -1.31
N LEU A 105 -24.48 3.98 -1.74
CA LEU A 105 -24.51 4.69 -3.01
C LEU A 105 -25.23 6.04 -2.91
N ARG A 106 -24.57 7.10 -3.40
CA ARG A 106 -25.13 8.45 -3.59
C ARG A 106 -25.05 8.81 -5.07
N VAL A 107 -26.14 9.35 -5.61
CA VAL A 107 -26.31 9.55 -7.06
C VAL A 107 -26.75 10.97 -7.38
N PHE A 108 -26.04 11.59 -8.33
CA PHE A 108 -26.34 12.93 -8.84
C PHE A 108 -26.44 12.85 -10.37
N VAL A 109 -27.60 13.23 -10.92
CA VAL A 109 -27.79 13.37 -12.37
C VAL A 109 -27.45 14.81 -12.74
N VAL A 110 -26.48 14.99 -13.63
CA VAL A 110 -26.13 16.28 -14.22
C VAL A 110 -26.85 16.41 -15.54
N ALA A 111 -27.72 17.40 -15.65
CA ALA A 111 -28.58 17.64 -16.82
C ALA A 111 -28.42 19.08 -17.34
N GLN A 112 -28.76 19.26 -18.62
CA GLN A 112 -28.91 20.56 -19.25
C GLN A 112 -30.31 20.69 -19.84
N ASP A 113 -31.07 21.72 -19.44
CA ASP A 113 -32.45 21.95 -19.88
C ASP A 113 -33.33 20.69 -19.83
N GLY A 114 -33.23 19.93 -18.73
CA GLY A 114 -33.95 18.68 -18.51
C GLY A 114 -33.38 17.45 -19.23
N ALA A 115 -32.34 17.60 -20.06
CA ALA A 115 -31.66 16.50 -20.74
C ALA A 115 -30.45 16.00 -19.90
N PRO A 116 -30.49 14.76 -19.36
CA PRO A 116 -29.37 14.20 -18.61
C PRO A 116 -28.14 13.97 -19.51
N ALA A 117 -26.97 14.40 -19.03
CA ALA A 117 -25.70 14.24 -19.73
C ALA A 117 -24.74 13.31 -18.99
N PHE A 118 -24.72 13.37 -17.65
CA PHE A 118 -23.84 12.54 -16.81
C PHE A 118 -24.54 12.09 -15.54
N VAL A 119 -24.05 10.98 -14.98
CA VAL A 119 -24.37 10.55 -13.61
C VAL A 119 -23.09 10.52 -12.80
N ALA A 120 -23.02 11.36 -11.78
CA ALA A 120 -21.97 11.34 -10.78
C ALA A 120 -22.37 10.39 -9.65
N VAL A 121 -21.56 9.36 -9.42
CA VAL A 121 -21.78 8.37 -8.36
C VAL A 121 -20.70 8.45 -7.31
N THR A 122 -21.09 8.27 -6.05
CA THR A 122 -20.19 8.08 -4.92
C THR A 122 -20.63 6.85 -4.17
N ALA A 123 -19.70 5.95 -3.88
CA ALA A 123 -20.00 4.70 -3.22
C ALA A 123 -19.12 4.47 -1.99
N SER A 124 -19.68 3.78 -1.01
CA SER A 124 -18.94 3.32 0.16
C SER A 124 -18.03 2.16 -0.23
N HIS A 125 -16.74 2.29 0.09
CA HIS A 125 -15.77 1.23 -0.15
C HIS A 125 -15.95 0.02 0.79
N ALA A 126 -16.93 0.07 1.70
CA ALA A 126 -17.36 -1.09 2.47
C ALA A 126 -18.07 -2.13 1.60
N ALA A 127 -18.87 -1.70 0.62
CA ALA A 127 -19.69 -2.60 -0.22
C ALA A 127 -19.26 -2.65 -1.68
N THR A 128 -18.42 -1.72 -2.14
CA THR A 128 -17.99 -1.60 -3.53
C THR A 128 -16.49 -1.35 -3.63
N ASP A 129 -15.87 -1.74 -4.74
CA ASP A 129 -14.49 -1.39 -5.11
C ASP A 129 -14.44 -0.88 -6.56
N GLY A 130 -13.24 -0.50 -7.04
CA GLY A 130 -13.08 0.06 -8.40
C GLY A 130 -13.53 -0.89 -9.51
N SER A 131 -13.31 -2.21 -9.36
CA SER A 131 -13.80 -3.21 -10.32
C SER A 131 -15.32 -3.36 -10.25
N ALA A 132 -15.93 -3.26 -9.07
CA ALA A 132 -17.38 -3.25 -8.92
C ALA A 132 -18.01 -2.05 -9.64
N LEU A 133 -17.43 -0.84 -9.52
CA LEU A 133 -17.90 0.34 -10.26
C LEU A 133 -17.79 0.16 -11.78
N ALA A 134 -16.75 -0.50 -12.27
CA ALA A 134 -16.61 -0.83 -13.69
C ALA A 134 -17.72 -1.77 -14.19
N VAL A 135 -18.08 -2.80 -13.43
CA VAL A 135 -19.22 -3.68 -13.75
C VAL A 135 -20.52 -2.87 -13.78
N LEU A 136 -20.77 -2.04 -12.76
CA LEU A 136 -21.96 -1.20 -12.69
C LEU A 136 -22.07 -0.24 -13.88
N ARG A 137 -20.95 0.37 -14.30
CA ARG A 137 -20.91 1.26 -15.46
C ARG A 137 -21.17 0.54 -16.78
N GLU A 138 -20.64 -0.67 -16.95
CA GLU A 138 -20.89 -1.47 -18.16
C GLU A 138 -22.37 -1.84 -18.27
N GLU A 139 -22.96 -2.31 -17.16
CA GLU A 139 -24.37 -2.66 -17.10
C GLU A 139 -25.28 -1.41 -17.26
N TRP A 140 -24.89 -0.27 -16.69
CA TRP A 140 -25.51 1.03 -16.90
C TRP A 140 -25.64 1.37 -18.38
N LEU A 141 -24.53 1.32 -19.12
CA LEU A 141 -24.53 1.64 -20.55
C LEU A 141 -25.38 0.66 -21.36
N THR A 142 -25.37 -0.62 -20.98
CA THR A 142 -26.20 -1.65 -21.62
C THR A 142 -27.68 -1.37 -21.44
N LEU A 143 -28.10 -1.01 -20.22
CA LEU A 143 -29.49 -0.68 -19.90
C LEU A 143 -29.97 0.57 -20.67
N LEU A 144 -29.16 1.62 -20.71
CA LEU A 144 -29.51 2.85 -21.44
C LEU A 144 -29.58 2.66 -22.96
N ALA A 145 -28.86 1.68 -23.50
CA ALA A 145 -28.98 1.28 -24.91
C ALA A 145 -30.23 0.42 -25.19
N GLY A 146 -31.09 0.16 -24.20
CA GLY A 146 -32.26 -0.71 -24.32
C GLY A 146 -31.92 -2.21 -24.32
N GLY A 147 -30.70 -2.57 -23.94
CA GLY A 147 -30.25 -3.95 -23.84
C GLY A 147 -30.78 -4.66 -22.59
N THR A 148 -30.76 -5.99 -22.62
CA THR A 148 -31.08 -6.84 -21.46
C THR A 148 -29.81 -7.34 -20.79
N LEU A 149 -29.81 -7.34 -19.46
CA LEU A 149 -28.69 -7.88 -18.69
C LEU A 149 -28.86 -9.40 -18.48
N PRO A 150 -27.79 -10.20 -18.57
CA PRO A 150 -27.88 -11.63 -18.28
C PRO A 150 -28.21 -11.89 -16.80
N PRO A 151 -28.67 -13.09 -16.41
CA PRO A 151 -28.84 -13.44 -15.00
C PRO A 151 -27.55 -13.22 -14.18
N VAL A 152 -27.68 -12.80 -12.91
CA VAL A 152 -26.52 -12.67 -12.02
C VAL A 152 -26.04 -14.06 -11.62
N THR A 153 -24.81 -14.40 -12.01
CA THR A 153 -24.13 -15.65 -11.62
C THR A 153 -22.93 -15.39 -10.69
N ALA A 154 -22.60 -14.12 -10.46
CA ALA A 154 -21.53 -13.72 -9.56
C ALA A 154 -21.96 -13.88 -8.10
N LEU A 155 -20.98 -14.05 -7.19
CA LEU A 155 -21.27 -14.14 -5.77
C LEU A 155 -21.91 -12.86 -5.24
N THR A 156 -22.96 -13.04 -4.45
CA THR A 156 -23.60 -11.96 -3.67
C THR A 156 -22.77 -11.66 -2.42
N PRO A 157 -23.01 -10.54 -1.71
CA PRO A 157 -22.31 -10.23 -0.46
C PRO A 157 -22.42 -11.35 0.58
N LEU A 158 -23.61 -11.94 0.74
CA LEU A 158 -23.83 -13.04 1.69
C LEU A 158 -23.20 -14.35 1.21
N GLY A 159 -23.21 -14.62 -0.10
CA GLY A 159 -22.54 -15.78 -0.69
C GLY A 159 -21.02 -15.71 -0.52
N LEU A 160 -20.43 -14.52 -0.68
CA LEU A 160 -19.01 -14.27 -0.43
C LEU A 160 -18.66 -14.52 1.04
N ALA A 161 -19.44 -13.93 1.97
CA ALA A 161 -19.22 -14.13 3.41
C ALA A 161 -19.31 -15.61 3.81
N ALA A 162 -20.26 -16.37 3.24
CA ALA A 162 -20.37 -17.80 3.47
C ALA A 162 -19.17 -18.59 2.93
N GLU A 163 -18.62 -18.20 1.78
CA GLU A 163 -17.42 -18.83 1.21
C GLU A 163 -16.16 -18.55 2.05
N GLU A 164 -16.01 -17.32 2.53
CA GLU A 164 -14.89 -16.90 3.39
C GLU A 164 -14.94 -17.62 4.75
N ALA A 165 -16.14 -17.82 5.31
CA ALA A 165 -16.35 -18.54 6.56
C ALA A 165 -16.25 -20.08 6.42
N ALA A 166 -16.30 -20.62 5.20
CA ALA A 166 -16.17 -22.05 4.97
C ALA A 166 -14.73 -22.54 5.28
N PRO A 167 -14.53 -23.84 5.60
CA PRO A 167 -13.20 -24.36 5.93
C PRO A 167 -12.12 -24.11 4.87
N ALA A 168 -12.49 -24.05 3.59
CA ALA A 168 -11.56 -23.71 2.52
C ALA A 168 -11.15 -22.22 2.53
N GLY A 169 -12.11 -21.32 2.78
CA GLY A 169 -11.86 -19.88 2.95
C GLY A 169 -10.94 -19.61 4.15
N LEU A 170 -11.24 -20.22 5.30
CA LEU A 170 -10.41 -20.12 6.51
C LEU A 170 -8.98 -20.62 6.27
N ARG A 171 -8.79 -21.77 5.61
CA ARG A 171 -7.45 -22.27 5.26
C ARG A 171 -6.69 -21.32 4.33
N LYS A 172 -7.39 -20.67 3.39
CA LYS A 172 -6.79 -19.67 2.50
C LYS A 172 -6.38 -18.41 3.26
N SER A 173 -7.22 -17.94 4.17
CA SER A 173 -6.90 -16.83 5.08
C SER A 173 -5.65 -17.14 5.88
N GLU A 174 -5.59 -18.29 6.54
CA GLU A 174 -4.43 -18.74 7.32
C GLU A 174 -3.13 -18.84 6.50
N ALA A 175 -3.21 -19.37 5.28
CA ALA A 175 -2.04 -19.42 4.39
C ALA A 175 -1.55 -18.00 4.02
N SER A 176 -2.49 -17.08 3.78
CA SER A 176 -2.16 -15.69 3.47
C SER A 176 -1.52 -14.98 4.67
N LEU A 177 -2.05 -15.18 5.88
CA LEU A 177 -1.49 -14.61 7.11
C LEU A 177 -0.06 -15.10 7.36
N ARG A 178 0.22 -16.40 7.22
CA ARG A 178 1.59 -16.95 7.36
C ARG A 178 2.56 -16.37 6.33
N TYR A 179 2.09 -16.17 5.09
CA TYR A 179 2.90 -15.56 4.04
C TYR A 179 3.28 -14.12 4.39
N TRP A 180 2.31 -13.32 4.85
CA TRP A 180 2.56 -11.95 5.32
C TRP A 180 3.48 -11.91 6.53
N GLU A 181 3.23 -12.76 7.54
CA GLU A 181 4.07 -12.87 8.73
C GLU A 181 5.54 -13.13 8.37
N GLN A 182 5.79 -14.08 7.46
CA GLN A 182 7.15 -14.40 7.01
C GLN A 182 7.86 -13.18 6.40
N ILE A 183 7.16 -12.39 5.58
CA ILE A 183 7.72 -11.17 4.99
C ILE A 183 7.97 -10.12 6.07
N ILE A 184 7.06 -9.94 7.03
CA ILE A 184 7.21 -8.95 8.09
C ILE A 184 8.34 -9.34 9.06
N ARG A 185 8.57 -10.64 9.30
CA ARG A 185 9.67 -11.13 10.14
C ARG A 185 11.05 -10.95 9.52
N THR A 186 11.15 -10.98 8.19
CA THR A 186 12.45 -11.09 7.48
C THR A 186 12.77 -9.91 6.56
N GLY A 187 11.76 -9.19 6.09
CA GLY A 187 11.90 -8.04 5.21
C GLY A 187 12.28 -6.75 5.95
N PRO A 188 12.58 -5.67 5.22
CA PRO A 188 12.77 -4.36 5.84
C PRO A 188 11.49 -3.92 6.58
N GLN A 189 11.65 -3.24 7.71
CA GLN A 189 10.55 -2.64 8.46
C GLN A 189 9.85 -1.51 7.67
N ALA A 190 10.63 -0.82 6.84
CA ALA A 190 10.21 0.22 5.92
C ALA A 190 11.14 0.26 4.71
N MET A 191 10.60 0.56 3.54
CA MET A 191 11.41 0.80 2.35
C MET A 191 12.16 2.14 2.47
N PHE A 192 11.47 3.18 2.94
CA PHE A 192 12.04 4.51 3.17
C PHE A 192 12.42 4.75 4.63
N ALA A 193 13.43 4.01 5.10
CA ALA A 193 14.14 4.30 6.35
C ALA A 193 15.35 5.22 6.06
N GLU A 194 15.14 6.54 6.10
CA GLU A 194 16.17 7.56 5.87
C GLU A 194 15.95 8.79 6.79
N PRO A 195 16.95 9.67 7.00
CA PRO A 195 16.89 10.75 8.00
C PRO A 195 15.68 11.68 7.91
N ARG A 196 15.18 11.95 6.71
CA ARG A 196 14.04 12.85 6.48
C ARG A 196 12.68 12.18 6.69
N ALA A 197 12.66 10.86 6.87
CA ALA A 197 11.45 10.08 6.97
C ALA A 197 10.83 10.21 8.38
N THR A 198 9.86 11.10 8.54
CA THR A 198 9.12 11.30 9.80
C THR A 198 7.60 11.30 9.57
N GLY A 199 6.82 11.00 10.62
CA GLY A 199 5.35 11.00 10.57
C GLY A 199 4.71 9.75 9.96
N THR A 200 3.41 9.57 10.24
CA THR A 200 2.57 8.49 9.72
C THR A 200 1.63 8.94 8.60
N ASP A 201 1.12 10.18 8.70
CA ASP A 201 0.26 10.79 7.69
C ASP A 201 1.00 11.95 7.04
N VAL A 202 1.26 11.81 5.74
CA VAL A 202 2.05 12.78 4.98
C VAL A 202 1.16 13.45 3.94
N ARG A 203 1.27 14.78 3.84
CA ARG A 203 0.69 15.54 2.75
C ARG A 203 1.55 15.36 1.50
N VAL A 204 1.03 14.65 0.53
CA VAL A 204 1.73 14.23 -0.68
C VAL A 204 1.10 14.83 -1.92
N PRO A 205 1.84 15.62 -2.72
CA PRO A 205 1.37 16.11 -4.01
C PRO A 205 1.30 14.97 -5.03
N GLN A 206 0.33 15.01 -5.94
CA GLN A 206 0.25 14.09 -7.07
C GLN A 206 1.19 14.54 -8.19
N LEU A 207 2.14 13.71 -8.60
CA LEU A 207 2.89 13.84 -9.85
C LEU A 207 2.28 12.90 -10.89
N THR A 208 1.83 13.45 -12.01
CA THR A 208 1.33 12.67 -13.15
C THR A 208 2.40 12.59 -14.23
N LEU A 209 2.63 11.38 -14.75
CA LEU A 209 3.47 11.08 -15.91
C LEU A 209 2.56 10.64 -17.07
N ARG A 210 2.77 11.22 -18.27
CA ARG A 210 2.26 10.68 -19.53
C ARG A 210 3.40 10.53 -20.55
N SER A 211 3.57 9.33 -21.10
CA SER A 211 4.62 9.09 -22.09
C SER A 211 4.23 8.01 -23.12
N PRO A 212 3.96 8.40 -24.38
CA PRO A 212 3.96 7.49 -25.52
C PRO A 212 5.23 6.63 -25.65
N GLN A 213 6.42 7.24 -25.60
CA GLN A 213 7.74 6.60 -25.63
C GLN A 213 7.90 5.57 -24.52
N GLY A 214 7.44 5.88 -23.30
CA GLY A 214 7.41 4.94 -22.19
C GLY A 214 6.51 3.73 -22.44
N ALA A 215 5.36 3.91 -23.09
CA ALA A 215 4.50 2.80 -23.50
C ALA A 215 5.14 1.93 -24.59
N GLU A 216 5.76 2.55 -25.60
CA GLU A 216 6.49 1.82 -26.63
C GLU A 216 7.70 1.06 -26.06
N ALA A 217 8.47 1.69 -25.17
CA ALA A 217 9.58 1.06 -24.49
C ALA A 217 9.12 -0.13 -23.64
N LEU A 218 8.03 0.04 -22.88
CA LEU A 218 7.41 -1.04 -22.13
C LEU A 218 7.01 -2.22 -23.03
N ALA A 219 6.42 -1.93 -24.20
CA ALA A 219 6.05 -2.95 -25.18
C ALA A 219 7.30 -3.66 -25.76
N ARG A 220 8.37 -2.93 -26.08
CA ARG A 220 9.64 -3.51 -26.56
C ARG A 220 10.27 -4.44 -25.54
N VAL A 221 10.29 -4.07 -24.26
CA VAL A 221 10.78 -4.96 -23.19
C VAL A 221 9.93 -6.22 -23.10
N ALA A 222 8.61 -6.07 -23.11
CA ALA A 222 7.66 -7.20 -23.06
C ALA A 222 7.86 -8.15 -24.24
N GLU A 223 8.03 -7.62 -25.46
CA GLU A 223 8.32 -8.41 -26.66
C GLU A 223 9.67 -9.13 -26.57
N ARG A 224 10.73 -8.42 -26.19
CA ARG A 224 12.09 -8.97 -26.08
C ARG A 224 12.21 -10.08 -25.04
N THR A 225 11.50 -9.94 -23.91
CA THR A 225 11.63 -10.83 -22.75
C THR A 225 10.53 -11.87 -22.64
N GLY A 226 9.44 -11.72 -23.41
CA GLY A 226 8.21 -12.51 -23.26
C GLY A 226 7.41 -12.20 -21.97
N GLY A 227 7.78 -11.14 -21.22
CA GLY A 227 7.10 -10.74 -20.00
C GLY A 227 5.80 -9.98 -20.24
N LEU A 228 4.85 -10.03 -19.29
CA LEU A 228 3.66 -9.18 -19.34
C LEU A 228 4.05 -7.71 -19.09
N PRO A 229 3.47 -6.72 -19.81
CA PRO A 229 3.75 -5.31 -19.58
C PRO A 229 3.58 -4.85 -18.13
N SER A 230 2.54 -5.32 -17.43
CA SER A 230 2.34 -4.98 -16.01
C SER A 230 3.46 -5.52 -15.12
N THR A 231 3.92 -6.75 -15.36
CA THR A 231 5.07 -7.35 -14.65
C THR A 231 6.37 -6.62 -14.97
N VAL A 232 6.59 -6.22 -16.22
CA VAL A 232 7.77 -5.43 -16.61
C VAL A 232 7.80 -4.09 -15.89
N LEU A 233 6.68 -3.37 -15.88
CA LEU A 233 6.58 -2.06 -15.23
C LEU A 233 6.75 -2.17 -13.70
N LEU A 234 6.10 -3.15 -13.06
CA LEU A 234 6.29 -3.46 -11.65
C LEU A 234 7.76 -3.77 -11.34
N THR A 235 8.43 -4.57 -12.19
CA THR A 235 9.85 -4.91 -12.05
C THR A 235 10.72 -3.66 -12.08
N ALA A 236 10.52 -2.79 -13.07
CA ALA A 236 11.27 -1.54 -13.21
C ALA A 236 11.05 -0.60 -12.03
N TRP A 237 9.80 -0.47 -11.57
CA TRP A 237 9.48 0.33 -10.39
C TRP A 237 10.12 -0.22 -9.12
N CYS A 238 10.02 -1.52 -8.86
CA CYS A 238 10.66 -2.16 -7.70
C CYS A 238 12.19 -2.01 -7.72
N ALA A 239 12.82 -2.17 -8.88
CA ALA A 239 14.26 -1.98 -9.04
C ALA A 239 14.68 -0.56 -8.66
N LEU A 240 13.96 0.47 -9.15
CA LEU A 240 14.28 1.86 -8.83
C LEU A 240 13.97 2.25 -7.39
N ILE A 241 12.89 1.77 -6.81
CA ILE A 241 12.60 1.98 -5.38
C ILE A 241 13.69 1.35 -4.53
N ALA A 242 14.05 0.09 -4.77
CA ALA A 242 15.10 -0.59 -4.01
C ALA A 242 16.47 0.10 -4.17
N HIS A 243 16.80 0.54 -5.39
CA HIS A 243 18.01 1.30 -5.68
C HIS A 243 18.04 2.65 -4.94
N ARG A 244 16.96 3.45 -5.04
CA ARG A 244 16.82 4.75 -4.34
C ARG A 244 16.87 4.60 -2.83
N THR A 245 16.33 3.52 -2.29
CA THR A 245 16.29 3.24 -0.85
C THR A 245 17.52 2.49 -0.37
N GLY A 246 18.38 1.97 -1.25
CA GLY A 246 19.50 1.10 -0.87
C GLY A 246 19.04 -0.17 -0.16
N GLN A 247 17.85 -0.68 -0.48
CA GLN A 247 17.32 -1.93 0.05
C GLN A 247 17.70 -3.11 -0.85
N THR A 248 17.95 -4.28 -0.26
CA THR A 248 18.25 -5.51 -1.01
C THR A 248 17.00 -6.29 -1.40
N THR A 249 15.86 -5.96 -0.80
CA THR A 249 14.56 -6.55 -1.09
C THR A 249 13.54 -5.44 -1.18
N CYS A 250 12.76 -5.40 -2.26
CA CYS A 250 11.62 -4.52 -2.38
C CYS A 250 10.39 -5.19 -1.78
N VAL A 251 9.88 -4.66 -0.66
CA VAL A 251 8.60 -5.07 -0.07
C VAL A 251 7.55 -4.01 -0.37
N ALA A 252 6.51 -4.37 -1.13
CA ALA A 252 5.50 -3.43 -1.59
C ALA A 252 4.09 -3.98 -1.43
N ALA A 253 3.14 -3.12 -1.07
CA ALA A 253 1.73 -3.45 -1.24
C ALA A 253 1.35 -3.31 -2.72
N VAL A 254 0.86 -4.40 -3.32
CA VAL A 254 0.35 -4.44 -4.68
C VAL A 254 -1.13 -4.83 -4.63
N PRO A 255 -2.07 -3.87 -4.48
CA PRO A 255 -3.48 -4.17 -4.38
C PRO A 255 -3.96 -5.04 -5.54
N THR A 256 -4.81 -6.02 -5.23
CA THR A 256 -5.38 -6.94 -6.20
C THR A 256 -6.89 -6.96 -6.08
N SER A 257 -7.58 -7.09 -7.21
CA SER A 257 -9.05 -7.18 -7.25
C SER A 257 -9.58 -8.49 -6.67
N ASN A 258 -8.74 -9.52 -6.53
CA ASN A 258 -9.09 -10.89 -6.16
C ASN A 258 -10.16 -11.57 -7.06
N ARG A 259 -10.39 -11.04 -8.28
CA ARG A 259 -11.40 -11.54 -9.22
C ARG A 259 -10.86 -12.57 -10.21
N PHE A 260 -10.13 -13.56 -9.72
CA PHE A 260 -9.47 -14.58 -10.55
C PHE A 260 -10.39 -15.73 -10.97
N LEU A 261 -11.49 -15.95 -10.25
CA LEU A 261 -12.46 -17.03 -10.52
C LEU A 261 -13.67 -16.48 -11.28
N PRO A 262 -14.29 -17.27 -12.20
CA PRO A 262 -15.46 -16.82 -12.96
C PRO A 262 -16.61 -16.27 -12.10
N ARG A 263 -16.88 -16.89 -10.95
CA ARG A 263 -17.92 -16.46 -10.00
C ARG A 263 -17.62 -15.14 -9.27
N LEU A 264 -16.37 -14.68 -9.30
CA LEU A 264 -15.94 -13.40 -8.73
C LEU A 264 -15.75 -12.33 -9.82
N ALA A 265 -15.55 -12.72 -11.08
CA ALA A 265 -15.19 -11.82 -12.18
C ALA A 265 -16.09 -10.59 -12.30
N ARG A 266 -17.39 -10.75 -12.06
CA ARG A 266 -18.40 -9.69 -12.15
C ARG A 266 -19.09 -9.36 -10.82
N THR A 267 -18.48 -9.73 -9.69
CA THR A 267 -19.08 -9.45 -8.38
C THR A 267 -19.04 -7.96 -8.07
N VAL A 268 -20.20 -7.40 -7.73
CA VAL A 268 -20.32 -6.07 -7.13
C VAL A 268 -20.21 -6.27 -5.63
N ASN A 269 -18.98 -6.21 -5.12
CA ASN A 269 -18.60 -6.34 -3.71
C ASN A 269 -17.23 -5.68 -3.52
N THR A 270 -16.83 -5.48 -2.26
CA THR A 270 -15.44 -5.16 -1.92
C THR A 270 -14.64 -6.43 -1.71
N VAL A 271 -13.96 -6.89 -2.76
CA VAL A 271 -13.06 -8.06 -2.70
C VAL A 271 -11.60 -7.67 -2.87
N SER A 272 -11.33 -6.43 -3.29
CA SER A 272 -9.97 -5.94 -3.39
C SER A 272 -9.26 -5.90 -2.04
N GLN A 273 -8.08 -6.51 -1.95
CA GLN A 273 -7.21 -6.46 -0.78
C GLN A 273 -5.76 -6.28 -1.23
N ASP A 274 -4.88 -5.93 -0.29
CA ASP A 274 -3.45 -5.88 -0.55
C ASP A 274 -2.89 -7.29 -0.79
N ALA A 275 -2.05 -7.42 -1.82
CA ALA A 275 -1.04 -8.46 -1.88
C ALA A 275 0.29 -7.87 -1.40
N LEU A 276 1.00 -8.55 -0.51
CA LEU A 276 2.32 -8.11 -0.04
C LEU A 276 3.40 -8.74 -0.92
N LEU A 277 3.96 -7.97 -1.84
CA LEU A 277 5.07 -8.39 -2.68
C LEU A 277 6.37 -8.34 -1.87
N SER A 278 7.20 -9.39 -1.98
CA SER A 278 8.61 -9.36 -1.55
C SER A 278 9.47 -9.82 -2.72
N LEU A 279 10.29 -8.89 -3.23
CA LEU A 279 11.15 -9.12 -4.40
C LEU A 279 12.60 -8.87 -4.02
N ASP A 280 13.39 -9.94 -3.96
CA ASP A 280 14.85 -9.87 -3.81
C ASP A 280 15.48 -9.26 -5.07
N VAL A 281 16.11 -8.10 -4.91
CA VAL A 281 16.75 -7.35 -6.00
C VAL A 281 18.25 -7.62 -6.11
N GLN A 282 18.82 -8.54 -5.32
CA GLN A 282 20.22 -8.94 -5.39
C GLN A 282 20.46 -9.89 -6.56
N VAL A 283 20.33 -9.36 -7.77
CA VAL A 283 20.53 -10.04 -9.06
C VAL A 283 21.41 -9.17 -9.96
N PRO A 284 22.11 -9.76 -10.95
CA PRO A 284 23.07 -8.99 -11.74
C PRO A 284 22.42 -7.96 -12.69
N SER A 285 21.18 -8.19 -13.12
CA SER A 285 20.56 -7.41 -14.20
C SER A 285 19.03 -7.36 -14.14
N PHE A 286 18.46 -6.48 -14.97
CA PHE A 286 17.02 -6.28 -15.11
C PHE A 286 16.29 -7.56 -15.55
N ASP A 287 16.77 -8.28 -16.56
CA ASP A 287 16.12 -9.50 -17.04
C ASP A 287 16.16 -10.61 -15.99
N ALA A 288 17.24 -10.67 -15.20
CA ALA A 288 17.34 -11.58 -14.07
C ALA A 288 16.30 -11.27 -12.99
N LEU A 289 16.04 -9.98 -12.72
CA LEU A 289 14.99 -9.58 -11.80
C LEU A 289 13.60 -9.90 -12.35
N LEU A 290 13.35 -9.60 -13.63
CA LEU A 290 12.06 -9.84 -14.29
C LEU A 290 11.63 -11.31 -14.22
N ARG A 291 12.58 -12.24 -14.41
CA ARG A 291 12.32 -13.69 -14.27
C ARG A 291 11.84 -14.07 -12.86
N LYS A 292 12.29 -13.37 -11.82
CA LYS A 292 11.83 -13.57 -10.43
C LYS A 292 10.51 -12.84 -10.15
N ALA A 293 10.33 -11.65 -10.71
CA ALA A 293 9.22 -10.75 -10.40
C ALA A 293 7.85 -11.35 -10.70
N TRP A 294 7.71 -12.13 -11.77
CA TRP A 294 6.46 -12.84 -12.08
C TRP A 294 6.06 -13.80 -10.94
N GLY A 295 6.99 -14.65 -10.50
CA GLY A 295 6.74 -15.62 -9.44
C GLY A 295 6.44 -14.93 -8.11
N ALA A 296 7.14 -13.84 -7.80
CA ALA A 296 6.89 -13.03 -6.62
C ALA A 296 5.49 -12.40 -6.64
N ALA A 297 5.08 -11.81 -7.78
CA ALA A 297 3.76 -11.22 -7.95
C ALA A 297 2.64 -12.26 -7.83
N LEU A 298 2.77 -13.42 -8.49
CA LEU A 298 1.79 -14.50 -8.37
C LEU A 298 1.67 -15.04 -6.93
N ASN A 299 2.80 -15.18 -6.23
CA ASN A 299 2.78 -15.60 -4.83
C ASN A 299 2.10 -14.56 -3.95
N ALA A 300 2.33 -13.27 -4.18
CA ALA A 300 1.66 -12.20 -3.46
C ALA A 300 0.14 -12.23 -3.72
N TYR A 301 -0.29 -12.32 -4.99
CA TYR A 301 -1.70 -12.39 -5.40
C TYR A 301 -2.43 -13.64 -4.92
N ARG A 302 -1.72 -14.76 -4.70
CA ARG A 302 -2.30 -15.97 -4.12
C ARG A 302 -2.65 -15.77 -2.64
N HIS A 303 -1.91 -14.90 -1.95
CA HIS A 303 -1.94 -14.66 -0.51
C HIS A 303 -2.52 -13.29 -0.12
N SER A 304 -3.48 -12.80 -0.92
CA SER A 304 -4.19 -11.53 -0.74
C SER A 304 -5.64 -11.70 -0.33
N GLN A 305 -5.99 -12.84 0.26
CA GLN A 305 -7.32 -13.07 0.80
C GLN A 305 -7.20 -13.56 2.23
N PHE A 306 -7.55 -12.68 3.17
CA PHE A 306 -7.43 -12.91 4.60
C PHE A 306 -8.54 -12.19 5.35
N ASP A 307 -8.76 -12.64 6.58
CA ASP A 307 -9.49 -11.87 7.59
C ASP A 307 -8.66 -10.64 7.96
N ALA A 308 -9.22 -9.46 7.67
CA ALA A 308 -8.52 -8.19 7.90
C ALA A 308 -8.27 -7.91 9.39
N LEU A 309 -9.13 -8.35 10.32
CA LEU A 309 -8.90 -8.16 11.75
C LEU A 309 -7.69 -8.99 12.21
N ARG A 310 -7.67 -10.26 11.82
CA ARG A 310 -6.56 -11.17 12.11
C ARG A 310 -5.25 -10.74 11.46
N LEU A 311 -5.31 -10.10 10.29
CA LEU A 311 -4.13 -9.49 9.68
C LEU A 311 -3.52 -8.42 10.60
N TRP A 312 -4.34 -7.50 11.12
CA TRP A 312 -3.85 -6.43 12.00
C TRP A 312 -3.32 -6.96 13.33
N GLU A 313 -3.98 -7.98 13.90
CA GLU A 313 -3.49 -8.68 15.10
C GLU A 313 -2.14 -9.32 14.83
N MET A 314 -2.00 -10.09 13.75
CA MET A 314 -0.74 -10.72 13.34
C MET A 314 0.36 -9.68 13.11
N ILE A 315 0.08 -8.57 12.40
CA ILE A 315 1.05 -7.49 12.20
C ILE A 315 1.49 -6.94 13.57
N GLY A 316 0.55 -6.66 14.47
CA GLY A 316 0.84 -6.13 15.80
C GLY A 316 1.73 -7.05 16.63
N ASP A 317 1.34 -8.32 16.76
CA ASP A 317 2.11 -9.32 17.51
C ASP A 317 3.51 -9.53 16.91
N THR A 318 3.58 -9.73 15.59
CA THR A 318 4.85 -9.98 14.87
C THR A 318 5.80 -8.79 14.98
N THR A 319 5.30 -7.56 14.81
CA THR A 319 6.14 -6.36 14.86
C THR A 319 6.59 -6.04 16.27
N TYR A 320 5.75 -6.27 17.28
CA TYR A 320 6.12 -6.18 18.70
C TYR A 320 7.22 -7.19 19.05
N GLU A 321 7.02 -8.47 18.73
CA GLU A 321 8.05 -9.50 18.95
C GLU A 321 9.35 -9.19 18.22
N ARG A 322 9.30 -8.71 16.98
CA ARG A 322 10.51 -8.36 16.24
C ARG A 322 11.21 -7.13 16.83
N GLY A 323 10.44 -6.18 17.37
CA GLY A 323 10.94 -4.87 17.76
C GLY A 323 10.92 -3.88 16.59
N SER A 324 9.93 -3.95 15.72
CA SER A 324 9.85 -3.15 14.48
C SER A 324 8.48 -2.51 14.34
N HIS A 325 8.27 -1.71 13.30
CA HIS A 325 6.95 -1.24 12.90
C HIS A 325 6.80 -1.45 11.40
N PHE A 326 5.81 -2.22 10.97
CA PHE A 326 5.54 -2.43 9.54
C PHE A 326 4.92 -1.16 8.94
N ALA A 327 5.68 -0.45 8.11
CA ALA A 327 5.28 0.89 7.65
C ALA A 327 4.26 0.90 6.51
N ARG A 328 4.13 -0.18 5.72
CA ARG A 328 3.33 -0.22 4.47
C ARG A 328 3.53 1.06 3.62
N ASP A 329 4.78 1.48 3.48
CA ASP A 329 5.17 2.81 3.04
C ASP A 329 5.27 2.98 1.53
N ILE A 330 5.22 1.89 0.77
CA ILE A 330 5.14 1.92 -0.69
C ILE A 330 3.99 1.05 -1.22
N VAL A 331 3.28 1.58 -2.21
CA VAL A 331 2.13 0.94 -2.85
C VAL A 331 2.24 1.10 -4.36
N PHE A 332 2.07 0.00 -5.10
CA PHE A 332 1.99 0.00 -6.56
C PHE A 332 0.67 -0.62 -7.00
N ASN A 333 -0.26 0.21 -7.45
CA ASN A 333 -1.62 -0.17 -7.80
C ASN A 333 -1.85 -0.06 -9.31
N ASP A 334 -1.86 -1.20 -10.00
CA ASP A 334 -2.15 -1.25 -11.43
C ASP A 334 -3.65 -1.40 -11.69
N VAL A 335 -4.28 -0.31 -12.11
CA VAL A 335 -5.70 -0.26 -12.49
C VAL A 335 -5.88 -0.10 -14.00
N SER A 336 -4.83 -0.29 -14.79
CA SER A 336 -4.82 -0.03 -16.23
C SER A 336 -5.74 -0.93 -17.05
N THR A 337 -6.12 -2.07 -16.49
CA THR A 337 -7.07 -3.02 -17.10
C THR A 337 -8.51 -2.73 -16.73
N LEU A 338 -8.77 -1.84 -15.76
CA LEU A 338 -10.13 -1.41 -15.47
C LEU A 338 -10.60 -0.48 -16.60
N PRO A 339 -11.88 -0.56 -17.01
CA PRO A 339 -12.52 0.48 -17.82
C PRO A 339 -12.24 1.86 -17.20
N ALA A 340 -12.22 2.93 -17.99
CA ALA A 340 -11.78 4.27 -17.59
C ALA A 340 -12.70 4.96 -16.54
N THR A 341 -12.90 4.33 -15.39
CA THR A 341 -13.76 4.70 -14.25
C THR A 341 -13.03 5.58 -13.22
N LEU A 342 -11.70 5.72 -13.35
CA LEU A 342 -10.86 6.43 -12.38
C LEU A 342 -9.91 7.46 -13.02
N ALA A 343 -9.75 7.45 -14.34
CA ALA A 343 -8.86 8.37 -15.04
C ALA A 343 -9.66 9.57 -15.54
N SER A 344 -9.27 10.79 -15.16
CA SER A 344 -9.69 11.96 -15.93
C SER A 344 -9.11 11.78 -17.33
N ALA A 345 -10.00 11.65 -18.31
CA ALA A 345 -9.62 11.66 -19.72
C ALA A 345 -9.24 13.10 -20.08
N THR A 346 -8.08 13.55 -19.63
CA THR A 346 -7.48 14.78 -20.13
C THR A 346 -6.76 14.41 -21.43
N PRO A 347 -7.11 15.02 -22.58
CA PRO A 347 -6.37 14.80 -23.82
C PRO A 347 -4.89 15.17 -23.64
N ALA A 348 -4.01 14.49 -24.37
CA ALA A 348 -2.57 14.77 -24.33
C ALA A 348 -2.32 16.18 -24.91
N PRO A 349 -1.71 17.11 -24.17
CA PRO A 349 -1.21 18.36 -24.73
C PRO A 349 0.06 18.12 -25.57
N ASP A 350 0.26 18.94 -26.61
CA ASP A 350 1.45 18.94 -27.48
C ASP A 350 2.66 19.56 -26.74
N GLY A 351 3.24 18.84 -25.78
CA GLY A 351 4.37 19.27 -24.94
C GLY A 351 5.64 18.40 -25.08
N PRO A 352 6.74 18.77 -24.39
CA PRO A 352 7.93 17.94 -24.31
C PRO A 352 7.63 16.61 -23.61
N GLU A 353 8.24 15.52 -24.10
CA GLU A 353 8.04 14.17 -23.59
C GLU A 353 9.19 13.72 -22.66
N PRO A 354 8.92 13.04 -21.53
CA PRO A 354 7.61 12.74 -20.95
C PRO A 354 6.89 13.99 -20.40
N GLU A 355 5.56 14.00 -20.49
CA GLU A 355 4.75 15.06 -19.89
C GLU A 355 4.62 14.83 -18.39
N LEU A 356 4.97 15.85 -17.62
CA LEU A 356 4.89 15.86 -16.16
C LEU A 356 3.96 16.98 -15.69
N SER A 357 3.04 16.67 -14.78
CA SER A 357 2.16 17.67 -14.19
C SER A 357 1.91 17.41 -12.71
N TRP A 358 1.89 18.47 -11.91
CA TRP A 358 1.57 18.38 -10.48
C TRP A 358 0.11 18.69 -10.22
N GLY A 359 -0.56 17.78 -9.51
CA GLY A 359 -1.93 17.89 -9.04
C GLY A 359 -2.03 18.32 -7.57
N PRO A 360 -3.25 18.28 -7.00
CA PRO A 360 -3.49 18.67 -5.62
C PRO A 360 -2.83 17.71 -4.63
N ASP A 361 -2.57 18.23 -3.43
CA ASP A 361 -2.09 17.43 -2.31
C ASP A 361 -3.18 16.50 -1.76
N GLN A 362 -2.75 15.33 -1.28
CA GLN A 362 -3.58 14.40 -0.52
C GLN A 362 -2.85 14.00 0.76
N VAL A 363 -3.58 13.79 1.87
CA VAL A 363 -3.00 13.15 3.06
C VAL A 363 -3.09 11.64 2.88
N LEU A 364 -1.96 10.95 2.88
CA LEU A 364 -1.93 9.50 2.70
C LEU A 364 -1.14 8.82 3.82
N PRO A 365 -1.56 7.60 4.24
CA PRO A 365 -0.86 6.79 5.23
C PRO A 365 0.30 5.99 4.59
N THR A 366 0.92 6.54 3.55
CA THR A 366 1.99 5.89 2.79
C THR A 366 2.92 6.96 2.22
N ARG A 367 4.17 6.59 1.93
CA ARG A 367 5.21 7.53 1.49
C ARG A 367 5.31 7.62 -0.02
N VAL A 368 5.06 6.50 -0.71
CA VAL A 368 4.97 6.45 -2.18
C VAL A 368 3.76 5.62 -2.59
N LEU A 369 2.78 6.25 -3.22
CA LEU A 369 1.64 5.57 -3.84
C LEU A 369 1.70 5.78 -5.34
N THR A 370 1.83 4.70 -6.10
CA THR A 370 1.81 4.73 -7.57
C THR A 370 0.53 4.08 -8.08
N PHE A 371 -0.19 4.78 -8.94
CA PHE A 371 -1.29 4.24 -9.74
C PHE A 371 -0.86 4.14 -11.20
N VAL A 372 -1.03 2.96 -11.79
CA VAL A 372 -0.93 2.78 -13.25
C VAL A 372 -2.34 2.89 -13.81
N HIS A 373 -2.61 3.97 -14.56
CA HIS A 373 -3.93 4.20 -15.17
C HIS A 373 -4.02 3.65 -16.58
N ARG A 374 -2.88 3.55 -17.28
CA ARG A 374 -2.80 3.04 -18.65
C ARG A 374 -1.36 2.65 -18.96
N THR A 375 -1.18 1.57 -19.73
CA THR A 375 0.13 1.10 -20.20
C THR A 375 0.32 1.30 -21.71
N ALA A 376 -0.76 1.43 -22.49
CA ALA A 376 -0.73 1.70 -23.93
C ALA A 376 -2.01 2.46 -24.39
N PRO A 377 -1.96 3.30 -25.45
CA PRO A 377 -0.77 3.68 -26.23
C PRO A 377 0.10 4.74 -25.52
N VAL A 378 -0.32 5.20 -24.34
CA VAL A 378 0.42 6.16 -23.50
C VAL A 378 0.57 5.54 -22.12
N LEU A 379 1.78 5.53 -21.58
CA LEU A 379 2.04 5.16 -20.20
C LEU A 379 1.57 6.32 -19.32
N HIS A 380 0.49 6.10 -18.56
CA HIS A 380 -0.12 7.12 -17.71
C HIS A 380 -0.05 6.66 -16.24
N LEU A 381 0.81 7.33 -15.47
CA LEU A 381 1.02 7.06 -14.06
C LEU A 381 0.64 8.27 -13.21
N GLY A 382 0.05 8.01 -12.04
CA GLY A 382 -0.03 8.97 -10.95
C GLY A 382 0.85 8.51 -9.80
N MET A 383 1.74 9.35 -9.30
CA MET A 383 2.59 9.07 -8.16
C MET A 383 2.37 10.13 -7.08
N TRP A 384 1.92 9.72 -5.91
CA TRP A 384 1.92 10.56 -4.72
C TRP A 384 3.15 10.24 -3.90
N VAL A 385 3.95 11.24 -3.61
CA VAL A 385 5.27 11.06 -3.01
C VAL A 385 5.50 12.05 -1.88
N ASP A 386 6.06 11.55 -0.78
CA ASP A 386 6.45 12.34 0.39
C ASP A 386 7.49 13.42 0.04
N PRO A 387 7.15 14.71 0.17
CA PRO A 387 8.08 15.82 -0.09
C PRO A 387 9.31 15.82 0.84
N GLY A 388 9.21 15.18 2.00
CA GLY A 388 10.33 14.95 2.90
C GLY A 388 11.37 14.01 2.30
N LEU A 389 10.97 13.07 1.44
CA LEU A 389 11.84 12.05 0.83
C LEU A 389 12.28 12.44 -0.59
N PHE A 390 11.40 13.10 -1.33
CA PHE A 390 11.69 13.57 -2.68
C PHE A 390 11.40 15.06 -2.76
N THR A 391 12.42 15.84 -3.12
CA THR A 391 12.17 17.14 -3.73
C THR A 391 11.36 16.95 -5.03
N ARG A 392 10.72 18.01 -5.53
CA ARG A 392 9.98 17.92 -6.80
C ARG A 392 10.86 17.43 -7.94
N ASP A 393 12.07 17.97 -8.04
CA ASP A 393 13.06 17.57 -9.05
C ASP A 393 13.47 16.10 -8.91
N GLU A 394 13.66 15.59 -7.68
CA GLU A 394 13.94 14.17 -7.45
C GLU A 394 12.75 13.27 -7.83
N ALA A 395 11.51 13.71 -7.59
CA ALA A 395 10.32 12.96 -7.96
C ALA A 395 10.13 12.91 -9.49
N GLU A 396 10.33 14.04 -10.17
CA GLU A 396 10.31 14.14 -11.64
C GLU A 396 11.44 13.31 -12.27
N ALA A 397 12.65 13.38 -11.70
CA ALA A 397 13.78 12.55 -12.11
C ALA A 397 13.52 11.06 -11.89
N PHE A 398 12.81 10.68 -10.82
CA PHE A 398 12.46 9.28 -10.56
C PHE A 398 11.52 8.71 -11.64
N VAL A 399 10.42 9.40 -11.96
CA VAL A 399 9.48 8.92 -12.99
C VAL A 399 10.06 8.99 -14.39
N THR A 400 10.93 9.97 -14.67
CA THR A 400 11.69 10.04 -15.94
C THR A 400 12.72 8.92 -16.01
N GLY A 401 13.41 8.62 -14.91
CA GLY A 401 14.35 7.51 -14.79
C GLY A 401 13.69 6.15 -15.00
N LEU A 402 12.42 5.99 -14.61
CA LEU A 402 11.61 4.81 -14.92
C LEU A 402 11.42 4.63 -16.43
N VAL A 403 11.11 5.70 -17.16
CA VAL A 403 11.01 5.65 -18.63
C VAL A 403 12.35 5.27 -19.25
N ARG A 404 13.45 5.92 -18.84
CA ARG A 404 14.80 5.60 -19.33
C ARG A 404 15.22 4.15 -19.07
N LEU A 405 14.86 3.61 -17.90
CA LEU A 405 15.09 2.20 -17.60
C LEU A 405 14.35 1.29 -18.58
N LEU A 406 13.08 1.57 -18.86
CA LEU A 406 12.28 0.81 -19.83
C LEU A 406 12.87 0.91 -21.24
N GLU A 407 13.39 2.08 -21.64
CA GLU A 407 14.03 2.26 -22.94
C GLU A 407 15.31 1.44 -23.06
N ALA A 408 16.20 1.55 -22.07
CA ALA A 408 17.44 0.80 -22.02
C ALA A 408 17.18 -0.71 -21.98
N ALA A 409 16.24 -1.14 -21.12
CA ALA A 409 15.79 -2.53 -21.05
C ALA A 409 15.12 -3.00 -22.35
N GLY A 410 14.49 -2.10 -23.12
CA GLY A 410 13.91 -2.43 -24.41
C GLY A 410 14.96 -2.75 -25.46
N ALA A 411 16.14 -2.11 -25.37
CA ALA A 411 17.25 -2.32 -26.27
C ALA A 411 18.10 -3.56 -25.90
N GLN A 412 18.39 -3.76 -24.61
CA GLN A 412 19.24 -4.85 -24.12
C GLN A 412 19.00 -5.11 -22.62
N ASP A 413 19.58 -6.18 -22.08
CA ASP A 413 19.57 -6.39 -20.62
C ASP A 413 20.41 -5.31 -19.91
N VAL A 414 19.94 -4.79 -18.78
CA VAL A 414 20.57 -3.69 -18.05
C VAL A 414 21.25 -4.22 -16.77
N PRO A 415 22.59 -4.15 -16.68
CA PRO A 415 23.29 -4.46 -15.44
C PRO A 415 22.89 -3.52 -14.31
N PHE A 416 22.67 -4.05 -13.11
CA PHE A 416 22.26 -3.21 -11.98
C PHE A 416 23.37 -2.32 -11.42
N THR A 417 24.63 -2.59 -11.78
CA THR A 417 25.75 -1.66 -11.56
C THR A 417 25.57 -0.33 -12.27
N ASP A 418 24.80 -0.33 -13.37
CA ASP A 418 24.70 0.82 -14.28
C ASP A 418 23.39 1.61 -14.05
N LEU A 419 22.54 1.18 -13.10
CA LEU A 419 21.22 1.78 -12.86
C LEU A 419 21.29 3.30 -12.64
N THR A 420 22.27 3.79 -11.90
CA THR A 420 22.42 5.23 -11.66
C THR A 420 22.77 5.98 -12.95
N GLU A 421 23.64 5.42 -13.78
CA GLU A 421 24.06 6.04 -15.03
C GLU A 421 22.93 6.06 -16.06
N VAL A 422 22.22 4.93 -16.20
CA VAL A 422 21.10 4.77 -17.13
C VAL A 422 19.91 5.66 -16.76
N THR A 423 19.57 5.72 -15.47
CA THR A 423 18.29 6.32 -15.04
C THR A 423 18.44 7.71 -14.45
N GLY A 424 19.64 8.05 -13.95
CA GLY A 424 19.88 9.26 -13.15
C GLY A 424 19.37 9.14 -11.71
N VAL A 425 18.66 8.07 -11.34
CA VAL A 425 18.18 7.85 -9.97
C VAL A 425 19.34 7.41 -9.09
N ARG A 426 19.58 8.16 -8.02
CA ARG A 426 20.67 7.91 -7.08
C ARG A 426 20.16 7.26 -5.79
N PRO A 427 20.93 6.35 -5.17
CA PRO A 427 20.67 5.91 -3.81
C PRO A 427 20.69 7.09 -2.83
N VAL A 428 19.87 7.02 -1.78
CA VAL A 428 19.92 8.00 -0.70
C VAL A 428 21.25 7.97 0.05
N GLY A 429 21.81 9.16 0.29
CA GLY A 429 22.92 9.34 1.22
C GLY A 429 22.43 9.20 2.65
N ARG A 430 22.85 8.14 3.34
CA ARG A 430 22.72 8.00 4.79
C ARG A 430 24.07 8.33 5.42
N GLY A 431 24.14 9.33 6.30
CA GLY A 431 25.39 9.69 6.98
C GLY A 431 25.95 8.55 7.84
N ASN A 432 27.13 8.75 8.43
CA ASN A 432 27.89 7.71 9.15
C ASN A 432 27.18 7.04 10.35
N GLY A 433 26.03 7.56 10.78
CA GLY A 433 25.23 7.01 11.88
C GLY A 433 24.23 5.91 11.50
N TRP A 434 24.11 5.55 10.21
CA TRP A 434 23.15 4.56 9.74
C TRP A 434 23.81 3.22 9.40
N ILE A 435 23.16 2.13 9.79
CA ILE A 435 23.66 0.77 9.60
C ILE A 435 22.51 -0.20 9.30
N ARG A 436 22.82 -1.31 8.62
CA ARG A 436 21.87 -2.41 8.43
C ARG A 436 21.91 -3.39 9.61
N VAL A 437 20.75 -3.60 10.22
CA VAL A 437 20.53 -4.53 11.33
C VAL A 437 19.27 -5.32 11.01
N ASP A 438 19.32 -6.65 11.02
CA ASP A 438 18.14 -7.50 10.74
C ASP A 438 17.39 -7.09 9.44
N GLY A 439 18.12 -6.83 8.36
CA GLY A 439 17.54 -6.39 7.07
C GLY A 439 17.00 -4.95 7.06
N CYS A 440 17.04 -4.25 8.19
CA CYS A 440 16.52 -2.90 8.41
C CYS A 440 17.62 -1.84 8.34
N TRP A 441 17.39 -0.70 7.69
CA TRP A 441 18.23 0.48 7.89
C TRP A 441 17.85 1.15 9.21
N VAL A 442 18.83 1.37 10.09
CA VAL A 442 18.60 1.88 11.45
C VAL A 442 19.65 2.92 11.82
N SER A 443 19.26 3.89 12.64
CA SER A 443 20.16 4.86 13.28
C SER A 443 20.25 4.57 14.79
N PRO A 444 21.32 3.87 15.26
CA PRO A 444 21.48 3.60 16.69
C PRO A 444 21.44 4.84 17.60
N PRO A 445 22.01 6.01 17.21
CA PRO A 445 21.83 7.25 17.98
C PRO A 445 20.37 7.68 18.11
N ASP A 446 19.57 7.57 17.05
CA ASP A 446 18.15 7.94 17.09
C ASP A 446 17.35 6.93 17.93
N VAL A 447 17.73 5.65 17.91
CA VAL A 447 17.16 4.63 18.82
C VAL A 447 17.47 4.97 20.28
N ALA A 448 18.72 5.33 20.59
CA ALA A 448 19.11 5.74 21.94
C ALA A 448 18.32 6.97 22.41
N GLN A 449 18.21 7.99 21.55
CA GLN A 449 17.46 9.21 21.84
C GLN A 449 15.96 8.93 22.05
N ALA A 450 15.34 8.14 21.17
CA ALA A 450 13.92 7.81 21.25
C ALA A 450 13.61 7.00 22.53
N LEU A 451 14.45 6.02 22.86
CA LEU A 451 14.31 5.23 24.08
C LEU A 451 14.53 6.07 25.33
N SER A 452 15.53 6.97 25.34
CA SER A 452 15.75 7.92 26.44
C SER A 452 14.52 8.80 26.68
N GLN A 453 13.96 9.38 25.60
CA GLN A 453 12.73 10.19 25.68
C GLN A 453 11.54 9.39 26.20
N ALA A 454 11.34 8.17 25.70
CA ALA A 454 10.25 7.29 26.11
C ALA A 454 10.37 6.85 27.59
N LEU A 455 11.58 6.87 28.14
CA LEU A 455 11.88 6.55 29.54
C LEU A 455 12.03 7.79 30.45
N GLY A 456 11.54 8.96 30.01
CA GLY A 456 11.58 10.17 30.84
C GLY A 456 12.96 10.82 30.96
N GLY A 457 13.83 10.62 29.96
CA GLY A 457 15.15 11.24 29.89
C GLY A 457 16.28 10.46 30.55
N LEU A 458 16.07 9.18 30.87
CA LEU A 458 17.16 8.32 31.37
C LEU A 458 18.31 8.26 30.36
N PRO A 459 19.59 8.23 30.80
CA PRO A 459 20.71 8.07 29.89
C PRO A 459 20.64 6.70 29.22
N VAL A 460 20.75 6.69 27.89
CA VAL A 460 20.70 5.49 27.06
C VAL A 460 21.87 5.49 26.08
N HIS A 461 22.50 4.33 25.92
CA HIS A 461 23.49 4.07 24.89
C HIS A 461 23.12 2.82 24.11
N VAL A 462 23.31 2.84 22.78
CA VAL A 462 22.97 1.71 21.92
C VAL A 462 24.21 1.25 21.18
N THR A 463 24.53 -0.03 21.28
CA THR A 463 25.59 -0.69 20.54
C THR A 463 25.02 -1.62 19.47
N VAL A 464 25.83 -1.91 18.46
CA VAL A 464 25.54 -2.93 17.44
C VAL A 464 26.45 -4.12 17.73
N ASP A 465 25.85 -5.26 18.01
CA ASP A 465 26.56 -6.49 18.34
C ASP A 465 26.35 -7.54 17.22
N GLY A 466 27.29 -8.49 17.12
CA GLY A 466 27.23 -9.59 16.15
C GLY A 466 27.93 -9.33 14.81
N PRO A 467 28.19 -10.40 14.03
CA PRO A 467 28.91 -10.32 12.77
C PRO A 467 28.08 -9.63 11.67
N ASP A 468 28.77 -8.95 10.75
CA ASP A 468 28.15 -8.42 9.54
C ASP A 468 27.81 -9.55 8.56
N THR A 469 26.59 -10.07 8.65
CA THR A 469 26.08 -11.10 7.73
C THR A 469 25.45 -10.48 6.46
N SER A 470 25.51 -9.16 6.29
CA SER A 470 24.88 -8.46 5.15
C SER A 470 25.77 -8.34 3.91
N ALA A 471 27.04 -8.77 3.99
CA ALA A 471 27.92 -8.92 2.84
C ALA A 471 27.49 -10.12 1.97
N PRO A 472 27.61 -10.05 0.63
CA PRO A 472 27.32 -11.19 -0.23
C PRO A 472 28.23 -12.37 0.17
N PRO A 473 27.73 -13.62 0.17
CA PRO A 473 28.55 -14.77 0.52
C PRO A 473 29.73 -14.84 -0.45
N GLY A 474 30.95 -14.68 0.09
CA GLY A 474 32.15 -15.13 -0.60
C GLY A 474 31.99 -16.62 -0.91
N THR A 475 32.42 -17.02 -2.09
CA THR A 475 32.40 -18.39 -2.64
C THR A 475 32.52 -19.48 -1.55
N ALA A 476 31.38 -20.01 -1.11
CA ALA A 476 31.31 -21.17 -0.23
C ALA A 476 30.90 -22.40 -1.03
N ASP A 477 31.58 -23.50 -0.75
CA ASP A 477 31.56 -24.78 -1.46
C ASP A 477 30.14 -25.37 -1.64
N PRO A 478 29.75 -25.87 -2.82
CA PRO A 478 28.36 -26.29 -3.11
C PRO A 478 27.89 -27.54 -2.34
N ASP A 479 28.77 -28.24 -1.63
CA ASP A 479 28.50 -29.59 -1.11
C ASP A 479 27.96 -29.64 0.34
N THR A 480 27.47 -28.53 0.90
CA THR A 480 26.84 -28.56 2.23
C THR A 480 25.31 -28.59 2.11
N ALA A 481 24.73 -29.78 2.27
CA ALA A 481 23.27 -29.97 2.31
C ALA A 481 22.62 -29.15 3.46
N PRO A 482 21.40 -28.62 3.29
CA PRO A 482 20.70 -27.90 4.35
C PRO A 482 20.20 -28.89 5.41
N SER A 483 20.64 -28.72 6.67
CA SER A 483 20.09 -29.47 7.80
C SER A 483 18.83 -28.77 8.33
N ASP A 484 17.73 -29.52 8.43
CA ASP A 484 16.43 -29.11 8.99
C ASP A 484 16.45 -28.97 10.53
N THR A 485 17.30 -28.08 11.05
CA THR A 485 17.25 -27.63 12.43
C THR A 485 17.36 -26.11 12.48
N VAL A 486 16.23 -25.46 12.79
CA VAL A 486 16.18 -24.04 13.16
C VAL A 486 16.89 -23.91 14.50
N SER A 487 18.21 -23.68 14.49
CA SER A 487 18.93 -23.24 15.68
C SER A 487 18.78 -21.72 15.83
N GLU A 488 18.55 -21.26 17.05
CA GLU A 488 18.41 -19.84 17.44
C GLU A 488 19.68 -18.99 17.22
N ASP A 489 20.71 -19.54 16.57
CA ASP A 489 22.11 -19.09 16.68
C ASP A 489 22.75 -18.63 15.36
N ARG A 490 21.95 -18.33 14.32
CA ARG A 490 22.40 -17.49 13.19
C ARG A 490 22.12 -16.01 13.46
N ALA A 491 22.49 -15.51 14.64
CA ALA A 491 22.23 -14.11 14.99
C ALA A 491 23.12 -13.18 14.16
N GLY A 492 22.57 -12.59 13.10
CA GLY A 492 23.17 -11.44 12.43
C GLY A 492 23.28 -10.23 13.37
N ARG A 493 23.75 -9.10 12.83
CA ARG A 493 23.81 -7.83 13.58
C ARG A 493 22.49 -7.55 14.31
N HIS A 494 22.59 -7.19 15.58
CA HIS A 494 21.47 -6.77 16.43
C HIS A 494 21.87 -5.58 17.31
N LEU A 495 20.87 -4.88 17.86
CA LEU A 495 21.09 -3.76 18.77
C LEU A 495 21.03 -4.23 20.23
N THR A 496 21.92 -3.69 21.05
CA THR A 496 21.87 -3.77 22.52
C THR A 496 21.75 -2.37 23.10
N ALA A 497 20.75 -2.12 23.94
CA ALA A 497 20.60 -0.86 24.66
C ALA A 497 21.07 -0.99 26.10
N PHE A 498 21.95 -0.10 26.52
CA PHE A 498 22.32 0.13 27.90
C PHE A 498 21.51 1.30 28.45
N ILE A 499 20.87 1.12 29.59
CA ILE A 499 20.02 2.13 30.23
C ILE A 499 20.52 2.35 31.66
N ALA A 500 20.94 3.57 31.97
CA ALA A 500 21.41 3.92 33.30
C ALA A 500 20.25 4.32 34.21
N SER A 501 20.24 3.79 35.44
CA SER A 501 19.30 4.21 36.48
C SER A 501 19.92 4.13 37.87
N ASP A 502 19.82 5.24 38.62
CA ASP A 502 20.20 5.33 40.04
C ASP A 502 19.01 5.26 41.01
N GLY A 503 17.79 5.24 40.47
CA GLY A 503 16.52 5.24 41.23
C GLY A 503 15.75 3.92 41.10
N SER A 504 14.50 4.00 40.65
CA SER A 504 13.69 2.82 40.33
C SER A 504 13.93 2.42 38.86
N PRO A 505 14.75 1.39 38.58
CA PRO A 505 15.10 1.04 37.21
C PRO A 505 13.89 0.53 36.43
N PRO A 506 13.73 0.91 35.14
CA PRO A 506 12.76 0.25 34.28
C PRO A 506 13.17 -1.21 34.07
N THR A 507 12.19 -2.10 33.91
CA THR A 507 12.47 -3.47 33.45
C THR A 507 12.70 -3.46 31.93
N PRO A 508 13.40 -4.47 31.37
CA PRO A 508 13.48 -4.67 29.92
C PRO A 508 12.13 -4.62 29.21
N GLU A 509 11.06 -5.17 29.81
CA GLU A 509 9.70 -5.17 29.25
C GLU A 509 9.13 -3.76 29.17
N LYS A 510 9.31 -2.94 30.23
CA LYS A 510 8.91 -1.54 30.21
C LYS A 510 9.69 -0.73 29.18
N ALA A 511 11.00 -0.97 29.05
CA ALA A 511 11.85 -0.30 28.07
C ALA A 511 11.45 -0.68 26.63
N HIS A 512 11.21 -1.96 26.37
CA HIS A 512 10.75 -2.44 25.07
C HIS A 512 9.37 -1.88 24.71
N ALA A 513 8.39 -1.99 25.60
CA ALA A 513 7.05 -1.45 25.38
C ALA A 513 7.07 0.08 25.13
N ALA A 514 7.88 0.83 25.89
CA ALA A 514 8.02 2.27 25.72
C ALA A 514 8.60 2.65 24.35
N LEU A 515 9.62 1.92 23.88
CA LEU A 515 10.17 2.17 22.54
C LEU A 515 9.22 1.72 21.43
N MET A 516 8.55 0.58 21.58
CA MET A 516 7.54 0.09 20.63
C MET A 516 6.43 1.12 20.41
N ALA A 517 5.98 1.80 21.46
CA ALA A 517 4.99 2.88 21.37
C ALA A 517 5.53 4.12 20.62
N ALA A 518 6.86 4.30 20.56
CA ALA A 518 7.52 5.41 19.87
C ALA A 518 7.93 5.11 18.41
N LEU A 519 7.88 3.86 17.96
CA LEU A 519 8.26 3.46 16.60
C LEU A 519 7.35 4.02 15.48
N PRO A 520 6.01 4.11 15.63
CA PRO A 520 5.15 4.59 14.55
C PRO A 520 5.59 5.95 14.00
N GLY A 521 5.72 6.04 12.67
CA GLY A 521 6.16 7.25 11.98
C GLY A 521 7.67 7.55 12.07
N ARG A 522 8.47 6.63 12.63
CA ARG A 522 9.93 6.75 12.73
C ARG A 522 10.61 5.52 12.11
N PRO A 523 10.62 5.37 10.77
CA PRO A 523 11.08 4.17 10.08
C PRO A 523 12.57 3.87 10.29
N GLY A 524 13.38 4.84 10.76
CA GLY A 524 14.79 4.63 11.13
C GLY A 524 15.03 3.98 12.49
N LEU A 525 13.96 3.67 13.25
CA LEU A 525 14.07 3.05 14.56
C LEU A 525 13.81 1.54 14.49
N LEU A 526 14.59 0.80 15.27
CA LEU A 526 14.41 -0.63 15.53
C LEU A 526 14.68 -0.87 17.01
N ALA A 527 13.80 -1.63 17.67
CA ALA A 527 13.94 -1.91 19.08
C ALA A 527 15.10 -2.88 19.33
N PRO A 528 15.97 -2.62 20.33
CA PRO A 528 17.03 -3.52 20.74
C PRO A 528 16.59 -4.97 20.93
N ARG A 529 17.45 -5.91 20.53
CA ARG A 529 17.25 -7.34 20.83
C ARG A 529 17.56 -7.63 22.30
N ARG A 530 18.43 -6.82 22.92
CA ARG A 530 18.83 -6.91 24.31
C ARG A 530 18.78 -5.54 24.99
N TYR A 531 18.24 -5.51 26.20
CA TYR A 531 18.27 -4.36 27.10
C TYR A 531 19.10 -4.72 28.32
N VAL A 532 20.04 -3.85 28.69
CA VAL A 532 20.93 -3.99 29.84
C VAL A 532 20.76 -2.77 30.72
N ILE A 533 20.16 -2.95 31.89
CA ILE A 533 19.95 -1.88 32.86
C ILE A 533 21.15 -1.84 33.78
N VAL A 534 21.81 -0.69 33.87
CA VAL A 534 23.05 -0.51 34.63
C VAL A 534 22.90 0.53 35.73
N GLN A 535 23.73 0.40 36.77
CA GLN A 535 23.80 1.37 37.87
C GLN A 535 24.54 2.63 37.42
N GLY A 536 23.83 3.74 37.30
CA GLY A 536 24.37 5.06 36.95
C GLY A 536 24.95 5.15 35.53
N PRO A 537 25.02 6.36 34.94
CA PRO A 537 25.70 6.57 33.67
C PRO A 537 27.22 6.56 33.86
N PRO A 538 28.01 6.05 32.90
CA PRO A 538 29.47 6.20 32.94
C PRO A 538 29.88 7.67 32.75
N ALA A 539 31.08 8.02 33.22
CA ALA A 539 31.64 9.37 33.03
C ALA A 539 31.85 9.74 31.54
N GLU A 540 32.17 8.74 30.70
CA GLU A 540 32.28 8.85 29.24
C GLU A 540 31.05 8.19 28.58
N ALA A 541 29.89 8.83 28.67
CA ALA A 541 28.60 8.30 28.20
C ALA A 541 28.50 8.13 26.67
N ASP A 542 29.42 8.73 25.92
CA ASP A 542 29.57 8.61 24.47
C ASP A 542 30.40 7.38 24.05
N ARG A 543 31.05 6.68 24.98
CA ARG A 543 31.92 5.53 24.68
C ARG A 543 31.35 4.22 25.20
N SER A 544 31.17 3.25 24.29
CA SER A 544 30.66 1.90 24.60
C SER A 544 31.42 1.22 25.75
N ASP A 545 32.75 1.38 25.83
CA ASP A 545 33.58 0.80 26.88
C ASP A 545 33.21 1.29 28.30
N GLY A 546 32.67 2.51 28.42
CA GLY A 546 32.21 3.06 29.69
C GLY A 546 30.97 2.32 30.21
N TRP A 547 30.04 2.01 29.31
CA TRP A 547 28.78 1.33 29.60
C TRP A 547 28.97 -0.14 29.95
N LEU A 548 29.86 -0.84 29.21
CA LEU A 548 30.18 -2.25 29.45
C LEU A 548 30.82 -2.52 30.83
N ARG A 549 31.39 -1.49 31.45
CA ARG A 549 32.02 -1.56 32.78
C ARG A 549 31.07 -1.24 33.94
N GLN A 550 29.86 -0.75 33.65
CA GLN A 550 28.89 -0.46 34.70
C GLN A 550 28.30 -1.74 35.31
N ARG A 551 27.90 -1.67 36.57
CA ARG A 551 27.24 -2.81 37.25
C ARG A 551 25.87 -3.05 36.64
N ILE A 552 25.65 -4.24 36.08
CA ILE A 552 24.36 -4.67 35.56
C ILE A 552 23.39 -4.91 36.73
N LEU A 553 22.23 -4.27 36.67
CA LEU A 553 21.11 -4.43 37.60
C LEU A 553 20.13 -5.48 37.08
N MET A 554 19.82 -5.44 35.78
CA MET A 554 18.88 -6.33 35.11
C MET A 554 19.20 -6.40 33.61
N GLU A 555 18.91 -7.52 32.97
CA GLU A 555 18.98 -7.62 31.51
C GLU A 555 17.94 -8.58 30.97
N GLY A 556 17.56 -8.39 29.71
CA GLY A 556 16.58 -9.25 29.04
C GLY A 556 16.25 -8.76 27.64
N THR A 557 15.44 -9.52 26.93
CA THR A 557 14.96 -9.14 25.59
C THR A 557 13.84 -8.10 25.63
N GLY A 558 13.16 -7.97 26.78
CA GLY A 558 11.98 -7.13 26.97
C GLY A 558 10.74 -7.61 26.22
N ARG A 559 10.82 -8.74 25.51
CA ARG A 559 9.75 -9.28 24.66
C ARG A 559 8.86 -10.29 25.39
N GLY A 560 9.23 -10.69 26.60
CA GLY A 560 8.33 -11.45 27.46
C GLY A 560 7.10 -10.60 27.76
N ARG A 561 5.90 -11.13 27.52
CA ARG A 561 4.68 -10.57 28.12
C ARG A 561 4.82 -10.78 29.62
N GLY A 562 5.40 -9.81 30.33
CA GLY A 562 5.33 -9.79 31.79
C GLY A 562 3.85 -9.84 32.18
N ASP A 563 3.52 -10.60 33.21
CA ASP A 563 2.18 -10.61 33.80
C ASP A 563 1.79 -9.20 34.21
N VAL A 564 1.17 -8.45 33.30
CA VAL A 564 0.47 -7.20 33.63
C VAL A 564 -0.87 -7.65 34.23
N THR A 565 -0.81 -7.87 35.54
CA THR A 565 -1.98 -8.03 36.42
C THR A 565 -2.50 -6.67 36.86
#